data_AF-A0A8X6PJ61-F1
#
_entry.id   AF-A0A8X6PJ61-F1
#
_cell.length_a   1.000
_cell.length_b   1.000
_cell.length_c   1.000
_cell.angle_alpha   90.00
_cell.angle_beta   90.00
_cell.angle_gamma   90.00
#
_symmetry.space_group_name_H-M   'P 1'
#
loop_
_entity.id
_entity.type
_entity.pdbx_description
1 polymer ?
#
loop_
_entity_poly.entity_id
_entity_poly.type
_entity_poly.pdbx_seq_one_letter_code
_entity_poly.pdbx_strand_id
1 'polypeptide(L)'
;MAHEDLLCACSGANYSIAGETLYLLLQRKGANFKKTRLSRSLADGHKSEVDVFTRNVDIRLKGNIIRTPLIALPYAKGNRTLLGTDFFTKSWHFFLNLKHCN
;
A
#
# COMPACT_ATOMS: atom_id res chain seq x y z
N MET A 1 12.07 4.53 18.63
CA MET A 1 11.81 3.22 18.02
C MET A 1 11.23 3.43 16.64
N ALA A 2 12.03 3.20 15.59
CA ALA A 2 11.48 3.05 14.25
C ALA A 2 10.84 1.66 14.18
N HIS A 3 9.53 1.60 13.93
CA HIS A 3 8.89 0.35 13.55
C HIS A 3 9.41 0.02 12.15
N GLU A 4 10.23 -1.02 12.02
CA GLU A 4 10.58 -1.57 10.71
C GLU A 4 9.40 -2.40 10.22
N ASP A 5 8.43 -1.73 9.59
CA ASP A 5 7.40 -2.43 8.83
C ASP A 5 8.05 -3.00 7.56
N LEU A 6 8.12 -4.33 7.47
CA LEU A 6 8.59 -5.01 6.26
C LEU A 6 7.56 -4.78 5.13
N LEU A 7 7.97 -4.02 4.10
CA LEU A 7 7.11 -3.75 2.93
C LEU A 7 7.29 -4.82 1.86
N CYS A 8 6.18 -5.24 1.25
CA CYS A 8 6.17 -6.11 0.09
C CYS A 8 6.00 -5.27 -1.19
N ALA A 9 6.95 -5.35 -2.12
CA ALA A 9 6.78 -4.79 -3.46
C ALA A 9 6.02 -5.79 -4.35
N CYS A 10 4.89 -5.39 -4.95
CA CYS A 10 4.08 -6.28 -5.78
C CYS A 10 3.69 -5.62 -7.11
N SER A 11 4.29 -6.06 -8.21
CA SER A 11 3.99 -5.55 -9.56
C SER A 11 2.62 -6.01 -10.08
N GLY A 12 2.03 -7.06 -9.51
CA GLY A 12 0.69 -7.54 -9.85
C GLY A 12 -0.45 -6.77 -9.18
N ALA A 13 -0.13 -5.83 -8.29
CA ALA A 13 -1.12 -5.01 -7.59
C ALA A 13 -1.14 -3.58 -8.17
N ASN A 14 -2.32 -3.11 -8.58
CA ASN A 14 -2.47 -1.75 -9.10
C ASN A 14 -2.37 -0.67 -8.02
N TYR A 15 -2.69 -1.02 -6.78
CA TYR A 15 -2.78 -0.09 -5.67
C TYR A 15 -1.94 -0.56 -4.48
N SER A 16 -1.35 0.41 -3.79
CA SER A 16 -0.66 0.18 -2.52
C SER A 16 -1.66 -0.05 -1.38
N ILE A 17 -1.40 -1.06 -0.55
CA ILE A 17 -2.27 -1.49 0.56
C ILE A 17 -1.52 -1.36 1.89
N ALA A 18 -2.13 -0.69 2.87
CA ALA A 18 -1.63 -0.62 4.23
C ALA A 18 -1.78 -1.97 4.93
N GLY A 19 -0.70 -2.44 5.54
CA GLY A 19 -0.76 -3.47 6.56
C GLY A 19 -1.46 -2.97 7.82
N GLU A 20 -1.95 -3.88 8.65
CA GLU A 20 -2.65 -3.57 9.91
C GLU A 20 -1.80 -2.64 10.79
N THR A 21 -0.51 -2.95 10.97
CA THR A 21 0.42 -2.15 11.78
C THR A 21 0.52 -0.71 11.28
N LEU A 22 0.77 -0.52 9.99
CA LEU A 22 0.91 0.81 9.39
C LEU A 22 -0.41 1.58 9.45
N TYR A 23 -1.54 0.92 9.18
CA TYR A 23 -2.86 1.53 9.27
C TYR A 23 -3.16 2.03 10.70
N LEU A 24 -2.94 1.19 11.71
CA LEU A 24 -3.14 1.57 13.12
C LEU A 24 -2.18 2.68 13.56
N LEU A 25 -0.91 2.63 13.13
CA LEU A 25 0.06 3.68 13.42
C LEU A 25 -0.37 5.03 12.83
N LEU A 26 -0.84 5.04 11.58
CA LEU A 26 -1.34 6.25 10.93
C LEU A 26 -2.57 6.79 11.65
N GLN A 27 -3.52 5.94 12.03
CA GLN A 27 -4.68 6.37 12.82
C GLN A 27 -4.29 6.97 14.17
N ARG A 28 -3.37 6.34 14.91
CA ARG A 28 -2.84 6.88 16.18
C ARG A 28 -2.17 8.25 16.01
N LYS A 29 -1.61 8.52 14.84
CA LYS A 29 -1.04 9.83 14.46
C LYS A 29 -2.08 10.83 13.94
N GLY A 30 -3.38 10.52 14.04
CA GLY A 30 -4.46 11.41 13.59
C GLY A 30 -4.71 11.38 12.08
N ALA A 31 -4.27 10.33 11.38
CA ALA A 31 -4.53 10.22 9.96
C ALA A 31 -6.02 9.91 9.67
N ASN A 32 -6.75 10.91 9.20
CA ASN A 32 -8.07 10.74 8.58
C ASN A 32 -7.99 9.96 7.26
N PHE A 33 -8.67 8.82 7.19
CA PHE A 33 -8.89 8.07 5.96
C PHE A 33 -10.29 8.33 5.41
N LYS A 34 -10.42 8.39 4.08
CA LYS A 34 -11.70 8.54 3.39
C LYS A 34 -12.27 7.16 3.07
N LYS A 35 -13.51 6.89 3.48
CA LYS A 35 -14.23 5.68 3.03
C LYS A 35 -14.62 5.81 1.56
N THR A 36 -14.33 4.79 0.75
CA THR A 36 -14.59 4.73 -0.70
C THR A 36 -14.94 3.30 -1.08
N ARG A 37 -15.73 3.07 -2.13
CA ARG A 37 -15.91 1.74 -2.71
C ARG A 37 -14.96 1.53 -3.88
N LEU A 38 -14.30 0.39 -3.93
CA LEU A 38 -13.46 -0.01 -5.05
C LEU A 38 -13.91 -1.35 -5.60
N SER A 39 -13.83 -1.49 -6.92
CA SER A 39 -13.98 -2.78 -7.59
C SER A 39 -12.69 -3.57 -7.43
N ARG A 40 -12.73 -4.65 -6.65
CA ARG A 40 -11.67 -5.63 -6.48
C ARG A 40 -11.82 -6.69 -7.55
N SER A 41 -10.84 -6.78 -8.46
CA SER A 41 -10.69 -7.90 -9.38
C SER A 41 -9.61 -8.84 -8.84
N LEU A 42 -9.96 -10.12 -8.67
CA LEU A 42 -9.03 -11.18 -8.30
C LEU A 42 -8.42 -11.83 -9.55
N ALA A 43 -7.34 -12.59 -9.37
CA ALA A 43 -6.63 -13.25 -10.46
C ALA A 43 -7.47 -14.32 -11.19
N ASP A 44 -8.51 -14.85 -10.53
CA ASP A 44 -9.50 -15.78 -11.08
C ASP A 44 -10.60 -15.07 -11.89
N GLY A 45 -10.53 -13.75 -12.04
CA GLY A 45 -11.50 -12.95 -12.77
C GLY A 45 -12.74 -12.55 -11.96
N HIS A 46 -12.87 -12.99 -10.71
CA HIS A 46 -13.96 -12.56 -9.85
C HIS A 46 -13.84 -11.06 -9.52
N LYS A 47 -14.94 -10.34 -9.74
CA LYS A 47 -15.07 -8.92 -9.41
C LYS A 47 -16.06 -8.73 -8.27
N SER A 48 -15.67 -7.95 -7.27
CA SER A 48 -16.54 -7.58 -6.15
C SER A 48 -16.32 -6.13 -5.78
N GLU A 49 -17.36 -5.44 -5.34
CA GLU A 49 -17.19 -4.13 -4.70
C GLU A 49 -16.83 -4.33 -3.23
N VAL A 50 -15.86 -3.55 -2.76
CA VAL A 50 -15.45 -3.56 -1.37
C VAL A 50 -15.33 -2.14 -0.83
N ASP A 51 -15.86 -1.93 0.36
CA ASP A 51 -15.66 -0.72 1.14
C ASP A 51 -14.21 -0.69 1.63
N VAL A 52 -13.49 0.36 1.28
CA VAL A 52 -12.09 0.58 1.66
C VAL A 52 -11.89 1.96 2.26
N PHE A 53 -10.76 2.13 2.95
CA PHE A 53 -10.32 3.40 3.50
C PHE A 53 -9.11 3.88 2.71
N THR A 54 -9.12 5.11 2.18
CA THR A 54 -8.04 5.62 1.35
C THR A 54 -7.42 6.88 1.94
N ARG A 55 -6.11 7.03 1.80
CA ARG A 55 -5.38 8.26 2.15
C ARG A 55 -4.10 8.37 1.32
N ASN A 56 -3.75 9.58 0.92
CA ASN A 56 -2.42 9.83 0.36
C ASN A 56 -1.38 9.92 1.48
N VAL A 57 -0.32 9.13 1.38
CA VAL A 57 0.84 9.14 2.27
C VAL A 57 2.08 9.56 1.51
N ASP A 58 2.98 10.25 2.20
CA ASP A 58 4.26 10.67 1.64
C ASP A 58 5.31 9.63 2.03
N ILE A 59 5.81 8.90 1.04
CA ILE A 59 6.84 7.88 1.22
C ILE A 59 8.19 8.48 0.86
N ARG A 60 9.14 8.43 1.80
CA ARG A 60 10.51 8.88 1.59
C ARG A 60 11.36 7.72 1.07
N LEU A 61 11.91 7.86 -0.14
CA LEU A 61 12.80 6.87 -0.74
C LEU A 61 14.06 7.56 -1.29
N LYS A 62 15.23 7.23 -0.73
CA LYS A 62 16.54 7.76 -1.16
C LYS A 62 16.58 9.28 -1.37
N GLY A 63 15.95 10.04 -0.45
CA GLY A 63 15.88 11.50 -0.51
C GLY A 63 14.71 12.07 -1.31
N ASN A 64 13.97 11.25 -2.05
CA ASN A 64 12.75 11.67 -2.76
C ASN A 64 11.51 11.47 -1.89
N ILE A 65 10.54 12.36 -2.03
CA ILE A 65 9.20 12.20 -1.44
C ILE A 65 8.24 11.81 -2.56
N ILE A 66 7.61 10.65 -2.43
CA ILE A 66 6.63 10.14 -3.38
C ILE A 66 5.28 10.12 -2.69
N ARG A 67 4.33 10.87 -3.25
CA ARG A 67 2.95 10.91 -2.74
C ARG A 67 2.12 9.78 -3.32
N THR A 68 1.75 8.84 -2.45
CA THR A 68 1.16 7.56 -2.84
C THR A 68 -0.20 7.36 -2.20
N PRO A 69 -1.23 7.05 -3.00
CA PRO A 69 -2.52 6.64 -2.44
C PRO A 69 -2.35 5.28 -1.76
N LEU A 70 -2.78 5.20 -0.52
CA LEU A 70 -2.72 4.00 0.29
C LEU A 70 -4.14 3.56 0.62
N ILE A 71 -4.44 2.28 0.36
CA ILE A 71 -5.71 1.64 0.69
C ILE A 71 -5.54 0.87 2.00
N ALA A 72 -6.39 1.11 2.98
CA ALA A 72 -6.48 0.32 4.20
C ALA A 72 -7.75 -0.54 4.19
N LEU A 73 -7.58 -1.80 4.56
CA LEU A 73 -8.63 -2.79 4.69
C LEU A 73 -8.73 -3.16 6.19
N PRO A 74 -9.59 -2.51 6.98
CA PRO A 74 -9.60 -2.68 8.44
C PRO A 74 -9.95 -4.10 8.90
N TYR A 75 -10.55 -4.90 8.02
CA TYR A 75 -10.87 -6.31 8.29
C TYR A 75 -9.69 -7.26 8.03
N ALA A 76 -8.66 -6.84 7.30
CA ALA A 76 -7.53 -7.68 6.90
C ALA A 76 -6.45 -7.71 7.99
N LYS A 77 -6.72 -8.39 9.11
CA LYS A 77 -5.77 -8.47 10.23
C LYS A 77 -4.49 -9.24 9.86
N GLY A 78 -3.36 -8.81 10.42
CA GLY A 78 -2.04 -9.43 10.20
C GLY A 78 -1.47 -9.27 8.79
N ASN A 79 -2.11 -8.48 7.92
CA ASN A 79 -1.58 -8.25 6.56
C ASN A 79 -0.34 -7.34 6.60
N ARG A 80 0.60 -7.59 5.68
CA ARG A 80 1.76 -6.72 5.48
C ARG A 80 1.40 -5.54 4.58
N THR A 81 2.16 -4.45 4.71
CA THR A 81 2.06 -3.32 3.79
C THR A 81 2.59 -3.73 2.43
N LEU A 82 1.79 -3.49 1.40
CA LEU A 82 2.09 -3.79 0.01
C LEU A 82 2.22 -2.48 -0.78
N LEU A 83 3.27 -2.35 -1.58
CA LEU A 83 3.44 -1.28 -2.55
C LEU A 83 3.08 -1.82 -3.95
N GLY A 84 2.09 -1.19 -4.56
CA GLY A 84 1.63 -1.51 -5.90
C GLY A 84 2.29 -0.66 -6.98
N THR A 85 1.82 -0.82 -8.21
CA THR A 85 2.32 -0.07 -9.37
C THR A 85 2.02 1.42 -9.31
N ASP A 86 0.99 1.84 -8.57
CA ASP A 86 0.72 3.25 -8.24
C ASP A 86 1.88 3.96 -7.51
N PHE A 87 2.68 3.22 -6.74
CA PHE A 87 3.93 3.70 -6.16
C PHE A 87 5.06 3.65 -7.20
N PHE A 88 5.25 2.50 -7.86
CA PHE A 88 6.39 2.28 -8.76
C PHE A 88 6.40 3.23 -9.96
N THR A 89 5.23 3.51 -10.54
CA THR A 89 5.08 4.42 -11.69
C THR A 89 5.41 5.88 -11.33
N LYS A 90 5.30 6.25 -10.04
CA LYS A 90 5.64 7.60 -9.56
C LYS A 90 7.09 7.73 -9.13
N SER A 91 7.74 6.63 -8.79
CA SER A 91 9.19 6.60 -8.60
C SER A 91 9.88 6.60 -9.96
N TRP A 92 10.39 7.77 -10.37
CA TRP A 92 11.12 8.01 -11.63
C TRP A 92 12.36 7.11 -11.87
N HIS A 93 12.70 6.20 -10.94
CA HIS A 93 13.88 5.35 -11.00
C HIS A 93 13.75 4.06 -10.16
N PHE A 94 12.60 3.37 -10.24
CA PHE A 94 12.44 2.07 -9.57
C PHE A 94 12.71 0.91 -10.52
N PHE A 95 13.83 0.22 -10.29
CA PHE A 95 14.16 -1.05 -10.94
C PHE A 95 13.96 -2.18 -9.94
N LEU A 96 13.05 -3.11 -10.24
CA LEU A 96 12.90 -4.32 -9.44
C LEU A 96 14.03 -5.30 -9.80
N ASN A 97 15.04 -5.38 -8.96
CA ASN A 97 16.13 -6.34 -9.14
C ASN A 97 15.73 -7.69 -8.53
N LEU A 98 15.38 -8.65 -9.40
CA LEU A 98 14.93 -9.98 -8.99
C LEU A 98 16.06 -10.93 -8.55
N LYS A 99 17.34 -10.51 -8.63
CA LYS A 99 18.48 -11.38 -8.27
C LYS A 99 18.59 -11.69 -6.76
N HIS A 100 17.75 -11.09 -5.93
CA HIS A 100 17.75 -11.24 -4.47
C HIS A 100 16.37 -11.66 -3.89
N CYS A 101 15.42 -12.11 -4.72
CA CYS A 101 14.23 -12.79 -4.22
C CYS A 101 14.58 -14.27 -4.03
N ASN A 102 14.92 -14.65 -2.79
CA ASN A 102 15.09 -16.04 -2.36
C ASN A 102 13.88 -16.45 -1.53
#